data_AF-A0A7J8KH38-F1
#
_entry.id   AF-A0A7J8KH38-F1
#
_cell.length_a   1.000
_cell.length_b   1.000
_cell.length_c   1.000
_cell.angle_alpha   90.00
_cell.angle_beta   90.00
_cell.angle_gamma   90.00
#
_symmetry.space_group_name_H-M   'P 1'
#
loop_
_entity.id
_entity.type
_entity.pdbx_description
1 polymer ?
#
loop_
_entity_poly.entity_id
_entity_poly.type
_entity_poly.pdbx_seq_one_letter_code
_entity_poly.pdbx_strand_id
1 'polypeptide(L)'
;MSLSPSQPSSSKLVELHVFYVPEGSWNYKLNTISIDIVNKFISAGFIRVSPHLTLQALREHLGEFLGEDAVAEKFLYLKCIGNNLAVVKAKQESELKLKSFAPPYVCNVTF
;
A
#
# COMPACT_ATOMS: atom_id res chain seq x y z
N MET A 1 1.09 38.51 20.51
CA MET A 1 0.58 37.12 20.52
C MET A 1 0.09 36.83 19.10
N SER A 2 0.87 36.07 18.32
CA SER A 2 0.48 35.68 16.96
C SER A 2 -0.23 34.34 17.06
N LEU A 3 -1.55 34.33 16.87
CA LEU A 3 -2.32 33.12 16.64
C LEU A 3 -1.91 32.58 15.27
N SER A 4 -0.97 31.63 15.25
CA SER A 4 -0.83 30.76 14.08
C SER A 4 -2.21 30.10 13.86
N PRO A 5 -2.78 30.16 12.65
CA PRO A 5 -3.95 29.36 12.35
C PRO A 5 -3.50 27.92 12.57
N SER A 6 -4.04 27.28 13.61
CA SER A 6 -4.00 25.85 13.78
C SER A 6 -4.65 25.27 12.55
N GLN A 7 -3.83 24.97 11.55
CA GLN A 7 -4.21 24.17 10.40
C GLN A 7 -4.95 22.98 11.00
N PRO A 8 -6.23 22.73 10.65
CA PRO A 8 -6.87 21.51 11.09
C PRO A 8 -5.91 20.41 10.70
N SER A 9 -5.63 19.49 11.64
CA SER A 9 -4.87 18.29 11.33
C SER A 9 -5.71 17.49 10.34
N SER A 10 -5.72 17.91 9.07
CA SER A 10 -6.00 17.07 7.93
C SER A 10 -5.07 15.91 8.16
N SER A 11 -5.63 14.80 8.66
CA SER A 11 -4.95 13.53 8.76
C SER A 11 -4.27 13.34 7.40
N LYS A 12 -2.94 13.47 7.36
CA LYS A 12 -2.19 13.34 6.10
C LYS A 12 -2.45 11.92 5.63
N LEU A 13 -3.41 11.75 4.72
CA LEU A 13 -3.73 10.46 4.13
C LEU A 13 -2.50 9.98 3.37
N VAL A 14 -2.30 8.67 3.34
CA VAL A 14 -1.24 8.05 2.55
C VAL A 14 -1.82 7.61 1.22
N GLU A 15 -1.05 7.80 0.16
CA GLU A 15 -1.39 7.33 -1.19
C GLU A 15 -0.78 5.94 -1.39
N LEU A 16 -1.63 4.93 -1.49
CA LEU A 16 -1.24 3.58 -1.86
C LEU A 16 -1.37 3.42 -3.37
N HIS A 17 -0.27 3.11 -4.04
CA HIS A 17 -0.29 2.81 -5.46
C HIS A 17 -0.76 1.37 -5.70
N VAL A 18 -1.72 1.22 -6.62
CA VAL A 18 -2.23 -0.08 -7.04
C VAL A 18 -1.64 -0.42 -8.40
N PHE A 19 -1.06 -1.61 -8.52
CA PHE A 19 -0.39 -2.06 -9.72
C PHE A 19 -0.95 -3.39 -10.21
N TYR A 20 -1.10 -3.53 -11.52
CA TYR A 20 -1.24 -4.83 -12.17
C TYR A 20 0.15 -5.45 -12.38
N VAL A 21 0.33 -6.63 -11.82
CA VAL A 21 1.59 -7.39 -11.90
C VAL A 21 1.55 -8.30 -13.13
N PRO A 22 2.56 -8.26 -14.02
CA PRO A 22 2.61 -9.12 -15.19
C PRO A 22 2.77 -10.60 -14.80
N GLU A 23 1.96 -11.46 -15.42
CA GLU A 23 2.00 -12.91 -15.22
C GLU A 23 3.37 -13.49 -15.59
N GLY A 24 3.78 -14.55 -14.88
CA GLY A 24 5.06 -15.25 -15.12
C GLY A 24 6.28 -14.60 -14.48
N SER A 25 6.15 -13.42 -13.90
CA SER A 25 7.26 -12.75 -13.19
C SER A 25 7.38 -13.10 -11.71
N TRP A 26 6.44 -13.90 -11.22
CA TRP A 26 6.31 -14.25 -9.82
C TRP A 26 7.18 -15.45 -9.44
N ASN A 27 7.95 -15.33 -8.37
CA ASN A 27 8.63 -16.47 -7.78
C ASN A 27 7.69 -17.19 -6.80
N TYR A 28 6.96 -18.20 -7.27
CA TYR A 28 6.00 -18.95 -6.48
C TYR A 28 6.59 -19.68 -5.26
N LYS A 29 7.89 -19.99 -5.27
CA LYS A 29 8.56 -20.65 -4.13
C LYS A 29 8.75 -19.69 -2.96
N LEU A 30 9.06 -18.43 -3.25
CA LEU A 30 9.38 -17.42 -2.25
C LEU A 30 8.26 -16.39 -2.04
N ASN A 31 7.23 -16.41 -2.88
CA ASN A 31 6.19 -15.37 -2.96
C ASN A 31 6.78 -13.96 -3.08
N THR A 32 7.78 -13.85 -3.95
CA THR A 32 8.50 -12.60 -4.22
C THR A 32 8.51 -12.27 -5.70
N ILE A 33 8.70 -10.99 -5.98
CA ILE A 33 8.89 -10.44 -7.31
C ILE A 33 10.06 -9.45 -7.27
N SER A 34 10.96 -9.50 -8.26
CA SER A 34 12.13 -8.60 -8.26
C SER A 34 11.68 -7.16 -8.48
N ILE A 35 12.34 -6.21 -7.81
CA ILE A 35 12.08 -4.78 -8.03
C ILE A 35 12.46 -4.34 -9.45
N ASP A 36 13.39 -5.05 -10.12
CA ASP A 36 13.86 -4.72 -11.48
C ASP A 36 12.73 -4.69 -12.52
N ILE A 37 11.65 -5.43 -12.27
CA ILE A 37 10.51 -5.53 -13.17
C ILE A 37 9.33 -4.65 -12.76
N VAL A 38 9.45 -3.86 -11.69
CA VAL A 38 8.42 -2.88 -11.30
C VAL A 38 8.15 -1.87 -12.41
N ASN A 39 9.16 -1.58 -13.25
CA ASN A 39 8.98 -0.74 -14.44
C ASN A 39 8.04 -1.34 -15.50
N LYS A 40 7.73 -2.65 -15.41
CA LYS A 40 6.76 -3.33 -16.27
C LYS A 40 5.36 -3.38 -15.66
N PHE A 41 5.20 -2.92 -14.41
CA PHE A 41 3.90 -2.92 -13.75
C PHE A 41 3.02 -1.83 -14.36
N ILE A 42 1.73 -2.15 -14.53
CA ILE A 42 0.77 -1.18 -15.04
C ILE A 42 0.09 -0.53 -13.83
N SER A 43 0.19 0.79 -13.70
CA SER A 43 -0.49 1.52 -12.63
C SER A 43 -2.00 1.50 -12.86
N ALA A 44 -2.75 0.98 -11.88
CA ALA A 44 -4.21 1.01 -11.86
C ALA A 44 -4.74 2.30 -11.21
N GLY A 45 -3.88 3.06 -10.52
CA GLY A 45 -4.21 4.29 -9.82
C GLY A 45 -3.69 4.33 -8.39
N PHE A 46 -4.27 5.20 -7.58
CA PHE A 46 -3.92 5.39 -6.18
C PHE A 46 -5.17 5.39 -5.30
N ILE A 47 -5.02 4.87 -4.08
CA ILE A 47 -6.06 4.90 -3.05
C ILE A 47 -5.55 5.77 -1.89
N ARG A 48 -6.36 6.75 -1.47
CA ARG A 48 -6.06 7.61 -0.32
C ARG A 48 -6.70 7.07 0.93
N VAL A 49 -5.87 6.76 1.93
CA VAL A 49 -6.29 6.06 3.14
C VAL A 49 -5.62 6.62 4.38
N SER A 50 -6.23 6.42 5.55
CA SER A 50 -5.64 6.88 6.80
C SER A 50 -4.34 6.12 7.12
N PRO A 51 -3.24 6.80 7.48
CA PRO A 51 -1.96 6.14 7.82
C PRO A 51 -2.05 5.22 9.04
N HIS A 52 -3.09 5.39 9.86
CA HIS A 52 -3.30 4.65 11.10
C HIS A 52 -4.03 3.32 10.90
N LEU A 53 -4.65 3.12 9.73
CA LEU A 53 -5.28 1.86 9.35
C LEU A 53 -4.23 0.75 9.23
N THR A 54 -4.66 -0.47 9.49
CA THR A 54 -3.91 -1.69 9.19
C THR A 54 -4.21 -2.16 7.77
N LEU A 55 -3.37 -3.00 7.19
CA LEU A 55 -3.67 -3.63 5.90
C LEU A 55 -4.90 -4.52 5.97
N GLN A 56 -5.12 -5.18 7.12
CA GLN A 56 -6.33 -5.97 7.35
C GLN A 56 -7.57 -5.08 7.29
N ALA A 57 -7.59 -3.96 8.02
CA ALA A 57 -8.74 -3.05 7.99
C ALA A 57 -8.96 -2.45 6.59
N LEU A 58 -7.88 -2.22 5.84
CA LEU A 58 -7.99 -1.82 4.44
C LEU A 58 -8.62 -2.92 3.57
N ARG A 59 -8.25 -4.18 3.79
CA ARG A 59 -8.81 -5.33 3.08
C ARG A 59 -10.30 -5.50 3.40
N GLU A 60 -10.68 -5.37 4.67
CA GLU A 60 -12.08 -5.41 5.11
C GLU A 60 -12.89 -4.30 4.43
N HIS A 61 -12.41 -3.05 4.47
CA HIS A 61 -13.05 -1.95 3.75
C HIS A 61 -13.16 -2.22 2.25
N LEU A 62 -12.11 -2.70 1.60
CA LEU A 62 -12.17 -3.05 0.17
C LEU A 62 -13.18 -4.17 -0.07
N GLY A 63 -13.30 -5.14 0.85
CA GLY A 63 -14.26 -6.23 0.80
C GLY A 63 -15.70 -5.74 0.88
N GLU A 64 -15.98 -4.71 1.69
CA GLU A 64 -17.30 -4.08 1.76
C GLU A 64 -17.71 -3.44 0.41
N PHE A 65 -16.75 -2.91 -0.36
CA PHE A 65 -17.03 -2.27 -1.65
C PHE A 65 -17.01 -3.21 -2.86
N LEU A 66 -16.10 -4.19 -2.86
CA LEU A 66 -15.81 -5.04 -4.02
C LEU A 66 -16.24 -6.52 -3.83
N GLY A 67 -16.62 -6.89 -2.61
CA GLY A 67 -16.83 -8.27 -2.18
C GLY A 67 -15.56 -8.90 -1.60
N GLU A 68 -15.68 -9.57 -0.46
CA GLU A 68 -14.55 -10.19 0.25
C GLU A 68 -13.78 -11.19 -0.61
N ASP A 69 -14.50 -12.06 -1.34
CA ASP A 69 -13.91 -13.07 -2.22
C ASP A 69 -13.09 -12.42 -3.34
N ALA A 70 -13.64 -11.37 -3.96
CA ALA A 70 -12.96 -10.66 -5.04
C ALA A 70 -11.66 -9.99 -4.57
N VAL A 71 -11.65 -9.47 -3.34
CA VAL A 71 -10.44 -8.85 -2.77
C VAL A 71 -9.40 -9.89 -2.40
N ALA A 72 -9.82 -11.02 -1.80
CA ALA A 72 -8.93 -12.10 -1.42
C ALA A 72 -8.23 -12.75 -2.63
N GLU A 73 -8.96 -12.90 -3.74
CA GLU A 73 -8.41 -13.51 -4.96
C GLU A 73 -7.58 -12.54 -5.82
N LYS A 74 -8.02 -11.28 -5.95
CA LYS A 74 -7.44 -10.34 -6.94
C LYS A 74 -6.42 -9.38 -6.38
N PHE A 75 -6.38 -9.16 -5.06
CA PHE A 75 -5.52 -8.14 -4.46
C PHE A 75 -4.50 -8.77 -3.51
N LEU A 76 -3.23 -8.51 -3.82
CA LEU A 76 -2.09 -8.92 -3.00
C LEU A 76 -1.36 -7.67 -2.48
N TYR A 77 -1.08 -7.64 -1.18
CA TYR A 77 -0.24 -6.61 -0.59
C TYR A 77 1.22 -7.00 -0.71
N LEU A 78 2.03 -6.07 -1.23
CA LEU A 78 3.45 -6.27 -1.46
C LEU A 78 4.27 -5.30 -0.62
N LYS A 79 5.33 -5.81 0.02
CA LYS A 79 6.30 -5.01 0.78
C LYS A 79 7.70 -5.18 0.20
N CYS A 80 8.45 -4.08 0.13
CA CYS A 80 9.85 -4.11 -0.27
C CYS A 80 10.73 -4.76 0.83
N ILE A 81 11.48 -5.79 0.45
CA ILE A 81 12.47 -6.51 1.26
C ILE A 81 13.75 -6.66 0.42
N GLY A 82 14.74 -5.80 0.69
CA GLY A 82 15.96 -5.73 -0.11
C GLY A 82 15.63 -5.32 -1.55
N ASN A 83 16.00 -6.16 -2.52
CA ASN A 83 15.75 -5.94 -3.95
C ASN A 83 14.47 -6.64 -4.46
N ASN A 84 13.63 -7.16 -3.57
CA ASN A 84 12.41 -7.87 -3.95
C ASN A 84 11.20 -7.26 -3.26
N LEU A 85 10.05 -7.31 -3.92
CA LEU A 85 8.76 -7.16 -3.29
C LEU A 85 8.27 -8.54 -2.85
N ALA A 86 7.91 -8.68 -1.57
CA ALA A 86 7.39 -9.90 -0.99
C ALA A 86 5.92 -9.75 -0.62
N VAL A 87 5.14 -10.83 -0.73
CA VAL A 87 3.77 -10.84 -0.24
C VAL A 87 3.73 -10.68 1.27
N VAL A 88 2.89 -9.75 1.71
CA VAL A 88 2.50 -9.62 3.12
C VAL A 88 1.52 -10.73 3.45
N LYS A 89 1.84 -11.54 4.46
CA LYS A 89 0.95 -12.61 4.90
C LYS A 89 -0.19 -12.05 5.76
N ALA A 90 -1.34 -12.71 5.81
CA ALA A 90 -2.50 -12.30 6.59
C ALA A 90 -2.17 -11.92 8.05
N LYS A 91 -1.31 -12.68 8.73
CA LYS A 91 -0.88 -12.34 10.11
C LYS A 91 -0.13 -11.01 10.19
N GLN A 92 0.63 -10.66 9.16
CA GLN A 92 1.33 -9.38 9.08
C GLN A 92 0.38 -8.25 8.68
N GLU A 93 -0.73 -8.54 8.01
CA GLU A 93 -1.71 -7.51 7.62
C GLU A 93 -2.38 -6.86 8.84
N SER A 94 -2.57 -7.61 9.93
CA SER A 94 -3.13 -7.10 11.18
C SER A 94 -2.14 -6.25 11.99
N GLU A 95 -0.84 -6.54 11.85
CA GLU A 95 0.23 -5.84 12.58
C GLU A 95 0.75 -4.60 11.82
N LEU A 96 0.74 -4.64 10.48
CA LEU A 96 1.31 -3.58 9.65
C LEU A 96 0.32 -2.46 9.41
N LYS A 97 0.74 -1.24 9.79
CA LYS A 97 0.02 0.00 9.50
C LYS A 97 0.41 0.57 8.15
N LEU A 98 -0.53 1.23 7.49
CA LEU A 98 -0.33 1.81 6.16
C LEU A 98 0.78 2.88 6.12
N LYS A 99 1.04 3.56 7.25
CA LYS A 99 2.21 4.45 7.38
C LYS A 99 3.57 3.77 7.09
N SER A 100 3.67 2.44 7.22
CA SER A 100 4.91 1.70 6.92
C SER A 100 5.16 1.51 5.43
N PHE A 101 4.16 1.80 4.59
CA PHE A 101 4.26 1.77 3.13
C PHE A 101 4.48 3.16 2.54
N ALA A 102 4.32 4.21 3.36
CA ALA A 102 4.66 5.57 2.95
C ALA A 102 6.19 5.73 2.89
N PRO A 103 6.72 6.52 1.92
CA PRO A 103 8.13 6.87 1.91
C PRO A 103 8.56 7.47 3.26
N PRO A 104 9.75 7.14 3.77
CA PRO A 104 10.25 7.66 5.05
C PRO A 104 10.40 9.19 5.08
N TYR A 105 10.29 9.85 3.92
CA TYR A 105 10.40 11.29 3.76
C TYR A 105 9.16 11.83 3.05
N VAL A 106 8.15 12.27 3.80
CA VAL A 106 7.30 13.37 3.31
C VAL A 106 8.11 14.66 3.53
N CYS A 107 9.15 14.85 2.73
CA CYS A 107 9.69 16.18 2.51
C CYS A 107 8.75 16.83 1.50
N ASN A 108 7.98 17.80 1.98
CA ASN A 108 7.14 18.64 1.12
C ASN A 108 8.01 19.25 0.01
N VAL A 109 7.96 18.69 -1.19
CA VAL A 109 8.33 19.42 -2.40
C VAL A 109 7.00 19.80 -3.05
N THR A 110 6.56 21.00 -2.72
CA THR A 110 5.52 21.71 -3.47
C THR A 110 6.13 22.07 -4.82
N PHE A 111 5.53 21.61 -5.92
CA PHE A 111 5.73 22.23 -7.24
C PHE A 111 4.77 23.41 -7.38
#